data_AF-A0A2D4M3H0-F1
#
_entry.id   AF-A0A2D4M3H0-F1
#
_cell.length_a   1.000
_cell.length_b   1.000
_cell.length_c   1.000
_cell.angle_alpha   90.00
_cell.angle_beta   90.00
_cell.angle_gamma   90.00
#
_symmetry.space_group_name_H-M   'P 1'
#
loop_
_entity.id
_entity.type
_entity.pdbx_description
1 polymer ?
#
loop_
_entity_poly.entity_id
_entity_poly.type
_entity_poly.pdbx_seq_one_letter_code
_entity_poly.pdbx_strand_id
1 'polypeptide(L)'
;EKPYQCLVCGKSFSGSSDLMYHKRIHTGERPYKCLECGKRFSRRSRLTAHKRKHTGQKPYTCLVCGRRFSQNGHLTRHKRTHTGEKPYTCLKCGRNFSGRSSLVIHVRIHTGEKPYKCTECGRCFRQ
;
A
#
# COMPACT_ATOMS: atom_id res chain seq x y z
N GLU A 1 9.12 -22.48 -1.72
CA GLU A 1 7.76 -23.06 -1.64
C GLU A 1 6.89 -22.28 -0.65
N LYS A 2 5.56 -22.41 -0.69
CA LYS A 2 4.62 -21.74 0.22
C LYS A 2 3.79 -22.76 1.00
N PRO A 3 4.38 -23.46 1.98
CA PRO A 3 3.73 -24.60 2.63
C PRO A 3 2.58 -24.20 3.58
N TYR A 4 2.51 -22.93 4.00
CA TYR A 4 1.55 -22.50 5.01
C TYR A 4 0.29 -21.91 4.36
N GLN A 5 -0.79 -22.69 4.29
CA GLN A 5 -2.06 -22.26 3.70
C GLN A 5 -3.06 -21.74 4.74
N CYS A 6 -3.74 -20.65 4.41
CA CYS A 6 -4.88 -20.17 5.16
C CYS A 6 -6.15 -20.94 4.75
N LEU A 7 -6.74 -21.67 5.68
CA LEU A 7 -7.98 -22.44 5.43
C LEU A 7 -9.21 -21.56 5.19
N VAL A 8 -9.20 -20.30 5.62
CA VAL A 8 -10.35 -19.38 5.46
C VAL A 8 -10.43 -18.79 4.05
N CYS A 9 -9.30 -18.52 3.41
CA CYS A 9 -9.29 -17.84 2.09
C CYS A 9 -8.34 -18.47 1.06
N GLY A 10 -7.81 -19.65 1.36
CA GLY A 10 -6.93 -20.43 0.48
C GLY A 10 -5.53 -19.84 0.25
N LYS A 11 -5.19 -18.66 0.79
CA LYS A 11 -3.90 -18.01 0.54
C LYS A 11 -2.73 -18.77 1.18
N SER A 12 -1.69 -19.00 0.39
CA SER A 12 -0.47 -19.67 0.86
C SER A 12 0.67 -18.68 1.16
N PHE A 13 1.45 -18.98 2.19
CA PHE A 13 2.53 -18.17 2.73
C PHE A 13 3.82 -19.00 2.84
N SER A 14 4.96 -18.33 2.72
CA SER A 14 6.29 -18.94 2.83
C SER A 14 6.69 -19.21 4.29
N GLY A 15 6.10 -18.50 5.25
CA GLY A 15 6.41 -18.67 6.67
C GLY A 15 5.15 -18.78 7.53
N SER A 16 5.28 -19.54 8.63
CA SER A 16 4.21 -19.73 9.62
C SER A 16 3.82 -18.40 10.28
N SER A 17 4.79 -17.52 10.58
CA SER A 17 4.53 -16.20 11.14
C SER A 17 3.73 -15.31 10.20
N ASP A 18 3.96 -15.39 8.88
CA ASP A 18 3.17 -14.65 7.90
C ASP A 18 1.72 -15.13 7.83
N LEU A 19 1.50 -16.45 7.87
CA LEU A 19 0.17 -17.02 7.99
C LEU A 19 -0.50 -16.57 9.29
N MET A 20 0.20 -16.59 10.43
CA MET A 20 -0.32 -16.10 11.72
C MET A 20 -0.75 -14.63 11.63
N TYR A 21 0.10 -13.74 11.10
CA TYR A 21 -0.27 -12.34 10.91
C TYR A 21 -1.40 -12.15 9.90
N HIS A 22 -1.51 -13.03 8.91
CA HIS A 22 -2.61 -13.02 7.96
C HIS A 22 -3.93 -13.42 8.61
N LYS A 23 -3.95 -14.43 9.49
CA LYS A 23 -5.15 -14.84 10.23
C LYS A 23 -5.80 -13.69 11.01
N ARG A 24 -4.99 -12.73 11.49
CA ARG A 24 -5.48 -11.50 12.15
C ARG A 24 -6.38 -10.62 11.27
N ILE A 25 -6.34 -10.78 9.95
CA ILE A 25 -7.24 -10.07 9.03
C ILE A 25 -8.66 -10.64 9.16
N HIS A 26 -8.79 -11.95 9.34
CA HIS A 26 -10.10 -12.62 9.48
C HIS A 26 -10.70 -12.39 10.86
N THR A 27 -9.87 -12.41 11.91
CA THR A 27 -10.33 -12.18 13.29
C THR A 27 -10.47 -10.70 13.67
N GLY A 28 -9.93 -9.79 12.84
CA GLY A 28 -9.87 -8.36 13.17
C GLY A 28 -8.88 -8.02 14.30
N GLU A 29 -8.08 -8.97 14.78
CA GLU A 29 -7.16 -8.79 15.90
C GLU A 29 -6.08 -7.73 15.58
N ARG A 30 -6.04 -6.67 16.40
CA ARG A 30 -5.05 -5.58 16.27
C ARG A 30 -4.40 -5.32 17.64
N PRO A 31 -3.42 -6.14 18.04
CA PRO A 31 -2.84 -6.08 19.40
C PRO A 31 -2.08 -4.78 19.67
N TYR A 32 -1.48 -4.18 18.63
CA TYR A 32 -0.55 -3.08 18.81
C TYR A 32 -1.29 -1.74 18.73
N LYS A 33 -1.48 -1.08 19.87
CA LYS A 33 -2.12 0.24 19.97
C LYS A 33 -1.08 1.37 19.94
N CYS A 34 -1.35 2.42 19.17
CA CYS A 34 -0.65 3.70 19.26
C CYS A 34 -1.23 4.47 20.45
N LEU A 35 -0.38 4.86 21.40
CA LEU A 35 -0.82 5.60 22.59
C LEU A 35 -1.14 7.07 22.29
N GLU A 36 -0.52 7.67 21.27
CA GLU A 36 -0.74 9.08 20.90
C GLU A 36 -2.08 9.32 20.22
N CYS A 37 -2.61 8.36 19.46
CA CYS A 37 -3.87 8.54 18.70
C CYS A 37 -4.86 7.37 18.79
N GLY A 38 -4.61 6.40 19.65
CA GLY A 38 -5.46 5.22 19.85
C GLY A 38 -5.49 4.20 18.71
N LYS A 39 -4.94 4.50 17.53
CA LYS A 39 -4.99 3.61 16.35
C LYS A 39 -4.31 2.27 16.61
N ARG A 40 -4.99 1.17 16.24
CA ARG A 40 -4.51 -0.20 16.44
C ARG A 40 -3.92 -0.80 15.16
N PHE A 41 -2.96 -1.71 15.28
CA PHE A 41 -2.27 -2.37 14.18
C PHE A 41 -2.14 -3.88 14.43
N SER A 42 -2.17 -4.68 13.37
CA SER A 42 -2.00 -6.14 13.45
C SER A 42 -0.53 -6.59 13.52
N ARG A 43 0.42 -5.70 13.21
CA ARG A 43 1.87 -5.95 13.23
C ARG A 43 2.62 -4.83 13.96
N ARG A 44 3.62 -5.19 14.77
CA ARG A 44 4.46 -4.22 15.51
C ARG A 44 5.20 -3.26 14.56
N SER A 45 5.76 -3.77 13.47
CA SER A 45 6.47 -2.96 12.48
C SER A 45 5.59 -1.88 11.84
N ARG A 46 4.29 -2.15 11.65
CA ARG A 46 3.32 -1.15 11.16
C ARG A 46 3.05 -0.07 12.20
N LEU A 47 2.97 -0.41 13.48
CA LEU A 47 2.88 0.57 14.56
C LEU A 47 4.14 1.44 14.62
N THR A 48 5.34 0.86 14.54
CA THR A 48 6.60 1.62 14.54
C THR A 48 6.68 2.58 13.36
N ALA A 49 6.34 2.13 12.15
CA ALA A 49 6.28 3.01 10.97
C ALA A 49 5.19 4.09 11.09
N HIS A 50 4.08 3.79 11.76
CA HIS A 50 3.03 4.76 12.05
C HIS A 50 3.50 5.84 13.04
N LYS A 51 4.22 5.48 14.11
CA LYS A 51 4.75 6.44 15.10
C LYS A 51 5.62 7.52 14.47
N ARG A 52 6.32 7.22 13.38
CA ARG A 52 7.10 8.21 12.59
C ARG A 52 6.25 9.36 12.04
N LYS A 53 4.92 9.20 11.96
CA LYS A 53 4.01 10.29 11.58
C LYS A 53 3.84 11.31 12.69
N HIS A 54 3.90 10.89 13.95
CA HIS A 54 3.78 11.76 15.12
C HIS A 54 5.11 12.47 15.39
N THR A 55 6.22 11.72 15.34
CA THR A 55 7.56 12.27 15.60
C THR A 55 8.16 13.03 14.41
N GLY A 56 7.54 12.98 13.24
CA GLY A 56 8.09 13.55 12.00
C GLY A 56 9.35 12.86 11.46
N GLN A 57 9.80 11.76 12.07
CA GLN A 57 11.03 11.08 11.68
C GLN A 57 10.99 10.58 10.23
N LYS A 58 12.00 11.01 9.45
CA LYS A 58 12.20 10.61 8.06
C LYS A 58 13.62 10.05 7.87
N PRO A 59 13.83 8.76 8.22
CA PRO A 59 15.17 8.16 8.21
C PRO A 59 15.69 7.85 6.80
N TYR A 60 14.83 7.84 5.78
CA TYR A 60 15.24 7.48 4.43
C TYR A 60 15.43 8.73 3.58
N THR A 61 16.66 8.98 3.11
CA THR A 61 17.00 10.16 2.33
C THR A 61 17.26 9.80 0.88
N CYS A 62 16.75 10.59 -0.06
CA CYS A 62 17.13 10.52 -1.45
C CYS A 62 18.48 11.24 -1.64
N LEU A 63 19.51 10.51 -2.04
CA LEU A 63 20.84 11.09 -2.25
C LEU A 63 20.93 11.99 -3.49
N VAL A 64 19.96 11.88 -4.42
CA VAL A 64 19.93 12.69 -5.65
C VAL A 64 19.40 14.12 -5.38
N CYS A 65 18.40 14.26 -4.50
CA CYS A 65 17.73 15.55 -4.28
C CYS A 65 17.56 15.95 -2.80
N GLY A 66 18.16 15.21 -1.87
CA GLY A 66 18.09 15.45 -0.43
C GLY A 66 16.73 15.16 0.23
N ARG A 67 15.68 14.81 -0.55
CA ARG A 67 14.33 14.63 -0.02
C ARG A 67 14.24 13.44 0.95
N ARG A 68 13.63 13.66 2.11
CA ARG A 68 13.51 12.65 3.18
C ARG A 68 12.12 12.00 3.23
N PHE A 69 12.07 10.72 3.59
CA PHE A 69 10.89 9.86 3.64
C PHE A 69 10.84 9.05 4.95
N SER A 70 9.62 8.80 5.44
CA SER A 70 9.38 8.00 6.66
C SER A 70 9.39 6.48 6.42
N GLN A 71 9.27 6.05 5.16
CA GLN A 71 9.25 4.64 4.75
C GLN A 71 10.13 4.41 3.52
N ASN A 72 10.86 3.29 3.50
CA ASN A 72 11.78 2.95 2.41
C ASN A 72 11.06 2.78 1.07
N GLY A 73 9.90 2.11 1.06
CA GLY A 73 9.13 1.91 -0.18
C GLY A 73 8.69 3.23 -0.84
N HIS A 74 8.47 4.29 -0.05
CA HIS A 74 8.19 5.62 -0.60
C HIS A 74 9.44 6.23 -1.24
N LEU A 75 10.61 6.07 -0.62
CA LEU A 75 11.88 6.48 -1.22
C LEU A 75 12.15 5.71 -2.52
N THR A 76 11.98 4.38 -2.54
CA THR A 76 12.18 3.57 -3.75
C THR A 76 11.27 4.02 -4.88
N ARG A 77 9.98 4.24 -4.61
CA ARG A 77 9.06 4.77 -5.62
C ARG A 77 9.45 6.18 -6.07
N HIS A 78 9.91 7.03 -5.15
CA HIS A 78 10.40 8.36 -5.48
C HIS A 78 11.65 8.30 -6.38
N LYS A 79 12.59 7.38 -6.14
CA LYS A 79 13.78 7.25 -7.01
C LYS A 79 13.42 7.05 -8.49
N ARG A 80 12.29 6.40 -8.78
CA ARG A 80 11.77 6.24 -10.15
C ARG A 80 11.44 7.56 -10.84
N THR A 81 11.20 8.65 -10.10
CA THR A 81 10.97 9.97 -10.70
C THR A 81 12.25 10.58 -11.24
N HIS A 82 13.42 10.15 -10.73
CA HIS A 82 14.72 10.58 -11.25
C HIS A 82 15.17 9.74 -12.44
N THR A 83 14.93 8.42 -12.40
CA THR A 83 15.34 7.51 -13.47
C THR A 83 14.34 7.43 -14.63
N GLY A 84 13.11 7.92 -14.45
CA GLY A 84 12.04 7.76 -15.42
C GLY A 84 11.46 6.35 -15.51
N GLU A 85 11.86 5.42 -14.63
CA GLU A 85 11.43 4.02 -14.65
C GLU A 85 9.91 3.90 -14.46
N LYS A 86 9.24 3.25 -15.42
CA LYS A 86 7.79 3.02 -15.42
C LYS A 86 7.48 1.53 -15.58
N PRO A 87 7.65 0.73 -14.51
CA PRO A 87 7.59 -0.73 -14.60
C PRO A 87 6.16 -1.29 -14.74
N TYR A 88 5.13 -0.44 -14.70
CA TYR A 88 3.74 -0.89 -14.76
C TYR A 88 3.11 -0.49 -16.09
N THR A 89 2.92 -1.46 -16.98
CA THR A 89 2.33 -1.26 -18.30
C THR A 89 0.83 -1.57 -18.30
N CYS A 90 0.03 -0.73 -18.94
CA CYS A 90 -1.35 -1.05 -19.25
C CYS A 90 -1.43 -1.99 -20.46
N LEU A 91 -1.92 -3.21 -20.25
CA LEU A 91 -2.03 -4.20 -21.33
C LEU A 91 -3.06 -3.82 -22.41
N LYS A 92 -4.02 -2.93 -22.10
CA LYS A 92 -5.04 -2.49 -23.07
C LYS A 92 -4.54 -1.42 -24.04
N CYS A 93 -3.60 -0.56 -23.64
CA CYS A 93 -3.17 0.58 -24.47
C CYS A 93 -1.65 0.84 -24.46
N GLY A 94 -0.84 -0.05 -23.86
CA GLY A 94 0.62 0.05 -23.82
C GLY A 94 1.18 1.15 -22.91
N ARG A 95 0.35 1.97 -22.26
CA ARG A 95 0.82 3.10 -21.45
C ARG A 95 1.55 2.64 -20.18
N ASN A 96 2.73 3.22 -19.93
CA ASN A 96 3.58 2.89 -18.78
C ASN A 96 3.38 3.86 -17.61
N PHE A 97 3.47 3.34 -16.38
CA PHE A 97 3.30 4.07 -15.11
C PHE A 97 4.42 3.74 -14.11
N SER A 98 4.82 4.73 -13.30
CA SER A 98 5.83 4.56 -12.24
C SER A 98 5.29 3.90 -10.96
N GLY A 99 3.97 3.87 -10.80
CA GLY A 99 3.27 3.30 -9.65
C GLY A 99 2.08 2.42 -10.05
N ARG A 100 1.91 1.30 -9.33
CA ARG A 100 0.80 0.35 -9.53
C ARG A 100 -0.57 1.01 -9.34
N SER A 101 -0.72 1.88 -8.35
CA SER A 101 -1.97 2.58 -8.08
C SER A 101 -2.41 3.43 -9.26
N SER A 102 -1.47 4.13 -9.90
CA SER A 102 -1.74 4.93 -11.11
C SER A 102 -2.19 4.07 -12.28
N LEU A 103 -1.58 2.89 -12.46
CA LEU A 103 -2.04 1.93 -13.46
C LEU A 103 -3.47 1.44 -13.17
N VAL A 104 -3.79 1.08 -11.93
CA VAL A 104 -5.13 0.58 -11.56
C VAL A 104 -6.21 1.64 -11.82
N ILE A 105 -5.95 2.89 -11.42
CA ILE A 105 -6.86 4.01 -11.70
C ILE A 105 -7.01 4.21 -13.21
N HIS A 106 -5.91 4.15 -13.96
CA HIS A 106 -5.94 4.27 -15.41
C HIS A 106 -6.77 3.16 -16.07
N VAL A 107 -6.67 1.91 -15.61
CA VAL A 107 -7.45 0.79 -16.18
C VAL A 107 -8.96 1.01 -16.03
N ARG A 108 -9.42 1.77 -15.02
CA ARG A 108 -10.85 2.13 -14.87
C ARG A 108 -11.38 2.99 -16.01
N ILE A 109 -10.50 3.68 -16.75
CA ILE A 109 -10.89 4.41 -17.95
C ILE A 109 -11.41 3.43 -19.00
N HIS A 110 -10.74 2.27 -19.14
CA HIS A 110 -11.07 1.24 -20.12
C HIS A 110 -12.24 0.35 -19.71
N THR A 111 -12.53 0.22 -18.41
CA THR A 111 -13.68 -0.57 -17.93
C THR A 111 -14.93 0.28 -17.71
N GLY A 112 -14.79 1.60 -17.67
CA GLY A 112 -15.91 2.51 -17.35
C GLY A 112 -16.33 2.49 -15.88
N GLU A 113 -15.66 1.71 -15.03
CA GLU A 113 -15.98 1.62 -13.59
C GLU A 113 -15.87 2.98 -12.91
N LYS A 114 -16.93 3.39 -12.21
CA LYS A 114 -16.99 4.62 -11.41
C LYS A 114 -17.39 4.28 -9.97
N PRO A 115 -16.45 3.82 -9.13
CA PRO A 115 -16.76 3.29 -7.80
C PRO A 115 -17.26 4.34 -6.80
N TYR A 116 -17.00 5.61 -7.07
CA TYR A 116 -17.29 6.69 -6.14
C TYR A 116 -18.55 7.43 -6.57
N LYS A 117 -19.62 7.33 -5.78
CA LYS A 117 -20.87 8.05 -6.00
C LYS A 117 -21.00 9.21 -5.01
N CYS A 118 -21.22 10.41 -5.53
CA CYS A 118 -21.62 11.58 -4.76
C CYS A 118 -23.03 11.36 -4.22
N THR A 119 -23.21 11.40 -2.90
CA THR A 119 -24.51 11.22 -2.25
C THR A 119 -25.41 12.45 -2.38
N GLU A 120 -24.82 13.65 -2.49
CA GLU A 120 -25.57 14.90 -2.64
C GLU A 120 -26.07 15.13 -4.07
N CYS A 121 -25.26 14.76 -5.06
CA CYS A 121 -25.47 15.09 -6.46
C CYS A 121 -25.65 13.87 -7.37
N GLY A 122 -25.57 12.65 -6.83
CA GLY A 122 -25.74 11.39 -7.56
C GLY A 122 -24.64 11.03 -8.57
N ARG A 123 -23.70 11.95 -8.87
CA ARG A 123 -22.66 11.76 -9.89
C ARG A 123 -21.63 10.72 -9.48
N CYS A 124 -21.24 9.88 -10.44
CA CYS A 124 -20.21 8.85 -10.25
C CYS A 124 -18.86 9.26 -10.87
N PHE A 125 -17.77 9.05 -10.12
CA PHE A 125 -16.41 9.49 -10.47
C PHE A 125 -15.42 8.33 -10.58
N ARG A 126 -14.40 8.55 -11.41
CA ARG A 126 -13.19 7.73 -11.54
C ARG A 126 -12.06 8.46 -10.80
N GLN A 127 -11.75 8.06 -9.57
CA GLN A 127 -10.56 8.53 -8.84
C GLN A 127 -9.52 7.42 -8.74
#